data_AF-A0A509L164-F1
#
_entry.id   AF-A0A509L164-F1
#
_cell.length_a   1.000
_cell.length_b   1.000
_cell.length_c   1.000
_cell.angle_alpha   90.00
_cell.angle_beta   90.00
_cell.angle_gamma   90.00
#
_symmetry.space_group_name_H-M   'P 1'
#
loop_
_entity.id
_entity.type
_entity.pdbx_description
1 polymer ?
#
loop_
_entity_poly.entity_id
_entity_poly.type
_entity_poly.pdbx_seq_one_letter_code
_entity_poly.pdbx_strand_id
1 'polypeptide(L)'
;MKIAVPADGPSLEARVQVKLGTTPYLLVVDSDDLSFEVLDGPPPSLGSGAGVQALSIVLGKGVNVILVGYISPNISKPLQKNGIEVVTSVFGSVREAVMKYKCGGFDLAENSGRKSGSKSSAQQSSRWAEALRKTAKQYSTLIPVLTGVILLTGLFKAFIPKELLLTMFSGSMIQDTFAGAFIGSLLSGNPINSYVIGETFLEIGVDFFGVTAMMLTWVTVWLVQMPVEISVFGTRFTLIRNVAAFLIAIPASILIVWLSGGAS
;
A
#
# COMPACT_ATOMS: atom_id res chain seq x y z
N MET A 1 -25.09 -15.21 -12.19
CA MET A 1 -24.14 -14.06 -12.27
C MET A 1 -24.47 -13.06 -11.17
N LYS A 2 -23.50 -12.46 -10.47
CA LYS A 2 -23.77 -11.61 -9.29
C LYS A 2 -23.92 -10.14 -9.62
N ILE A 3 -25.05 -9.55 -9.22
CA ILE A 3 -25.44 -8.16 -9.44
C ILE A 3 -25.58 -7.46 -8.09
N ALA A 4 -24.79 -6.41 -7.85
CA ALA A 4 -24.94 -5.58 -6.66
C ALA A 4 -25.86 -4.39 -6.93
N VAL A 5 -26.79 -4.15 -6.01
CA VAL A 5 -27.76 -3.06 -6.08
C VAL A 5 -27.80 -2.33 -4.73
N PRO A 6 -27.43 -1.05 -4.68
CA PRO A 6 -27.60 -0.22 -3.49
C PRO A 6 -29.08 0.05 -3.26
N ALA A 7 -29.58 -0.19 -2.04
CA ALA A 7 -31.00 -0.05 -1.73
C ALA A 7 -31.28 0.68 -0.40
N ASP A 8 -32.52 1.13 -0.24
CA ASP A 8 -33.02 1.79 0.97
C ASP A 8 -33.53 0.80 2.05
N GLY A 9 -33.67 -0.47 1.71
CA GLY A 9 -34.14 -1.51 2.62
C GLY A 9 -33.60 -2.91 2.26
N PRO A 10 -33.74 -3.90 3.15
CA PRO A 10 -33.18 -5.24 3.02
C PRO A 10 -34.04 -6.18 2.14
N SER A 11 -34.77 -5.67 1.15
CA SER A 11 -35.71 -6.46 0.34
C SER A 11 -35.57 -6.19 -1.16
N LEU A 12 -36.00 -7.13 -2.00
CA LEU A 12 -36.00 -6.96 -3.46
C LEU A 12 -36.97 -5.87 -3.96
N GLU A 13 -37.93 -5.48 -3.11
CA GLU A 13 -38.89 -4.40 -3.40
C GLU A 13 -38.37 -3.03 -2.93
N ALA A 14 -37.23 -3.01 -2.24
CA ALA A 14 -36.56 -1.78 -1.83
C ALA A 14 -36.18 -0.94 -3.06
N ARG A 15 -36.13 0.38 -2.89
CA ARG A 15 -35.80 1.31 -3.96
C ARG A 15 -34.30 1.37 -4.16
N VAL A 16 -33.89 1.39 -5.43
CA VAL A 16 -32.49 1.61 -5.80
C VAL A 16 -32.07 3.01 -5.39
N GLN A 17 -30.96 3.08 -4.67
CA GLN A 17 -30.42 4.33 -4.16
C GLN A 17 -29.52 5.03 -5.17
N VAL A 18 -29.53 6.37 -5.13
CA VAL A 18 -28.80 7.20 -6.09
C VAL A 18 -27.30 7.17 -5.81
N LYS A 19 -26.88 7.16 -4.55
CA LYS A 19 -25.47 7.27 -4.16
C LYS A 19 -24.99 6.02 -3.43
N LEU A 20 -23.99 5.35 -3.98
CA LEU A 20 -23.37 4.17 -3.38
C LEU A 20 -22.74 4.44 -2.00
N GLY A 21 -22.19 5.64 -1.76
CA GLY A 21 -21.49 5.95 -0.51
C GLY A 21 -22.40 6.25 0.68
N THR A 22 -23.70 6.47 0.47
CA THR A 22 -24.64 6.82 1.56
C THR A 22 -25.79 5.82 1.65
N THR A 23 -25.62 4.65 1.06
CA THR A 23 -26.66 3.62 1.07
C THR A 23 -26.67 2.86 2.37
N PRO A 24 -27.86 2.65 2.98
CA PRO A 24 -27.98 1.85 4.18
C PRO A 24 -27.77 0.36 3.90
N TYR A 25 -28.16 -0.14 2.71
CA TYR A 25 -28.04 -1.55 2.34
C TYR A 25 -27.46 -1.73 0.94
N LEU A 26 -26.72 -2.82 0.75
CA LEU A 26 -26.21 -3.29 -0.52
C LEU A 26 -26.68 -4.72 -0.74
N LEU A 27 -27.57 -4.92 -1.71
CA LEU A 27 -28.09 -6.24 -2.07
C LEU A 27 -27.20 -6.85 -3.15
N VAL A 28 -26.71 -8.06 -2.92
CA VAL A 28 -26.01 -8.86 -3.93
C VAL A 28 -26.96 -9.95 -4.40
N VAL A 29 -27.52 -9.79 -5.59
CA VAL A 29 -28.50 -10.68 -6.20
C VAL A 29 -27.81 -11.57 -7.23
N ASP A 30 -28.07 -12.87 -7.22
CA ASP A 30 -27.68 -13.76 -8.30
C ASP A 30 -28.76 -13.75 -9.41
N SER A 31 -28.35 -13.49 -10.65
CA SER A 31 -29.23 -13.41 -11.82
C SER A 31 -29.90 -14.74 -12.20
N ASP A 32 -29.33 -15.85 -11.72
CA ASP A 32 -29.67 -17.20 -12.18
C ASP A 32 -30.85 -17.77 -11.38
N ASP A 33 -30.86 -17.58 -10.06
CA ASP A 33 -31.91 -18.06 -9.15
C ASP A 33 -32.65 -16.95 -8.38
N LEU A 34 -32.29 -15.68 -8.58
CA LEU A 34 -32.79 -14.52 -7.83
C LEU A 34 -32.52 -14.59 -6.32
N SER A 35 -31.61 -15.47 -5.87
CA SER A 35 -31.13 -15.46 -4.50
C SER A 35 -30.41 -14.13 -4.22
N PHE A 36 -30.59 -13.58 -3.03
CA PHE A 36 -29.98 -12.31 -2.68
C PHE A 36 -29.39 -12.36 -1.27
N GLU A 37 -28.21 -11.75 -1.15
CA GLU A 37 -27.55 -11.48 0.13
C GLU A 37 -27.72 -10.00 0.44
N VAL A 38 -28.15 -9.69 1.67
CA VAL A 38 -28.24 -8.31 2.15
C VAL A 38 -26.97 -7.99 2.94
N LEU A 39 -26.27 -6.94 2.52
CA LEU A 39 -25.11 -6.42 3.22
C LEU A 39 -25.43 -5.05 3.78
N ASP A 40 -24.92 -4.78 4.99
CA ASP A 40 -24.96 -3.43 5.54
C ASP A 40 -24.07 -2.52 4.69
N GLY A 41 -24.60 -1.35 4.38
CA GLY A 41 -23.86 -0.31 3.70
C GLY A 41 -22.82 0.36 4.61
N PRO A 42 -22.01 1.26 4.04
CA PRO A 42 -21.06 2.05 4.82
C PRO A 42 -21.79 2.85 5.91
N PRO A 43 -21.25 2.94 7.14
CA PRO A 43 -21.89 3.69 8.20
C PRO A 43 -21.93 5.18 7.81
N PRO A 44 -23.05 5.89 8.09
CA PRO A 44 -23.22 7.28 7.71
C PRO A 44 -22.19 8.23 8.36
N SER A 45 -21.53 7.80 9.43
CA SER A 45 -20.45 8.52 10.12
C SER A 45 -19.15 8.62 9.33
N LEU A 46 -18.97 7.83 8.26
CA LEU A 46 -17.70 7.72 7.54
C LEU A 46 -17.44 8.86 6.54
N GLY A 47 -18.42 9.75 6.31
CA GLY A 47 -18.26 10.95 5.48
C GLY A 47 -17.65 10.67 4.10
N SER A 48 -16.51 11.30 3.80
CA SER A 48 -15.80 11.19 2.52
C SER A 48 -15.19 9.82 2.22
N GLY A 49 -15.03 8.94 3.24
CA GLY A 49 -14.48 7.59 3.08
C GLY A 49 -15.50 6.52 2.70
N ALA A 50 -16.80 6.85 2.77
CA ALA A 50 -17.89 5.88 2.63
C ALA A 50 -17.93 5.22 1.23
N GLY A 51 -17.59 5.97 0.17
CA GLY A 51 -17.51 5.42 -1.19
C GLY A 51 -16.39 4.39 -1.39
N VAL A 52 -15.25 4.56 -0.70
CA VAL A 52 -14.12 3.63 -0.76
C VAL A 52 -14.45 2.34 0.00
N GLN A 53 -15.17 2.45 1.11
CA GLN A 53 -15.62 1.27 1.84
C GLN A 53 -16.65 0.47 1.03
N ALA A 54 -17.63 1.14 0.41
CA ALA A 54 -18.59 0.48 -0.47
C ALA A 54 -17.88 -0.26 -1.62
N LEU A 55 -16.85 0.37 -2.21
CA LEU A 55 -15.99 -0.27 -3.22
C LEU A 55 -15.33 -1.55 -2.68
N SER A 56 -14.77 -1.50 -1.47
CA SER A 56 -14.12 -2.67 -0.85
C SER A 56 -15.10 -3.81 -0.59
N ILE A 57 -16.33 -3.51 -0.17
CA ILE A 57 -17.40 -4.49 0.06
C ILE A 57 -17.77 -5.18 -1.26
N VAL A 58 -17.98 -4.40 -2.32
CA VAL A 58 -18.34 -4.91 -3.66
C VAL A 58 -17.24 -5.81 -4.23
N LEU A 59 -15.98 -5.39 -4.12
CA LEU A 59 -14.83 -6.17 -4.59
C LEU A 59 -14.66 -7.48 -3.81
N GLY A 60 -14.87 -7.47 -2.49
CA GLY A 60 -14.76 -8.66 -1.64
C GLY A 60 -15.81 -9.73 -1.93
N LYS A 61 -16.98 -9.35 -2.46
CA LYS A 61 -18.11 -10.26 -2.72
C LYS A 61 -18.09 -10.91 -4.11
N GLY A 62 -17.15 -10.52 -4.97
CA GLY A 62 -17.01 -11.09 -6.32
C GLY A 62 -18.19 -10.74 -7.23
N VAL A 63 -18.68 -9.50 -7.13
CA VAL A 63 -19.79 -8.98 -7.93
C VAL A 63 -19.33 -8.79 -9.38
N ASN A 64 -20.17 -9.16 -10.35
CA ASN A 64 -19.90 -8.96 -11.77
C ASN A 64 -20.41 -7.62 -12.29
N VAL A 65 -21.54 -7.16 -11.77
CA VAL A 65 -22.23 -5.95 -12.24
C VAL A 65 -22.77 -5.16 -11.06
N ILE A 66 -22.64 -3.85 -11.12
CA ILE A 66 -23.28 -2.95 -10.17
C ILE A 66 -24.32 -2.08 -10.89
N LEU A 67 -25.54 -2.07 -10.35
CA LEU A 67 -26.64 -1.23 -10.82
C LEU A 67 -26.82 -0.08 -9.83
N VAL A 68 -26.53 1.15 -10.25
CA VAL A 68 -26.58 2.32 -9.34
C VAL A 68 -27.16 3.53 -10.05
N GLY A 69 -27.78 4.46 -9.31
CA GLY A 69 -28.23 5.72 -9.89
C GLY A 69 -27.05 6.58 -10.35
N TYR A 70 -26.09 6.84 -9.46
CA TYR A 70 -24.91 7.65 -9.72
C TYR A 70 -23.68 7.16 -8.95
N ILE A 71 -22.52 7.22 -9.60
CA ILE A 71 -21.23 6.88 -9.01
C ILE A 71 -20.15 7.87 -9.46
N SER A 72 -19.27 8.24 -8.54
CA SER A 72 -18.15 9.13 -8.85
C SER A 72 -17.13 8.43 -9.77
N PRO A 73 -16.50 9.14 -10.73
CA PRO A 73 -15.44 8.61 -11.58
C PRO A 73 -14.27 7.97 -10.82
N ASN A 74 -14.04 8.39 -9.57
CA ASN A 74 -12.98 7.84 -8.72
C ASN A 74 -13.30 6.43 -8.21
N ILE A 75 -14.57 6.03 -8.19
CA ILE A 75 -15.01 4.69 -7.78
C ILE A 75 -15.32 3.81 -9.00
N SER A 76 -15.88 4.37 -10.08
CA SER A 76 -16.19 3.59 -11.29
C SER A 76 -14.94 3.05 -12.00
N LYS A 77 -13.86 3.85 -12.08
CA LYS A 77 -12.60 3.44 -12.72
C LYS A 77 -11.98 2.18 -12.08
N PRO A 78 -11.80 2.11 -10.75
CA PRO A 78 -11.36 0.88 -10.09
C PRO A 78 -12.28 -0.32 -10.29
N LEU A 79 -13.60 -0.14 -10.29
CA LEU A 79 -14.56 -1.24 -10.51
C LEU A 79 -14.41 -1.84 -11.91
N GLN A 80 -14.43 -1.00 -12.94
CA GLN A 80 -14.28 -1.42 -14.33
C GLN A 80 -12.92 -2.11 -14.57
N LYS A 81 -11.85 -1.59 -13.96
CA LYS A 81 -10.51 -2.21 -14.05
C LYS A 81 -10.45 -3.62 -13.46
N ASN A 82 -11.29 -3.91 -12.47
CA ASN A 82 -11.41 -5.25 -11.87
C ASN A 82 -12.44 -6.14 -12.61
N GLY A 83 -12.92 -5.71 -13.79
CA GLY A 83 -13.86 -6.48 -14.59
C GLY A 83 -15.31 -6.42 -14.08
N ILE A 84 -15.62 -5.45 -13.23
CA ILE A 84 -16.98 -5.21 -12.74
C ILE A 84 -17.65 -4.18 -13.66
N GLU A 85 -18.74 -4.58 -14.29
CA GLU A 85 -19.55 -3.69 -15.13
C GLU A 85 -20.33 -2.70 -14.25
N VAL A 86 -20.35 -1.44 -14.66
CA VAL A 86 -21.01 -0.37 -13.89
C VAL A 86 -22.13 0.20 -14.75
N VAL A 87 -23.37 -0.08 -14.38
CA VAL A 87 -24.56 0.51 -15.00
C VAL A 87 -25.02 1.67 -14.13
N THR A 88 -25.09 2.85 -14.73
CA THR A 88 -25.54 4.08 -14.07
C THR A 88 -26.95 4.44 -14.49
N SER A 89 -27.55 5.44 -13.85
CA SER A 89 -28.91 5.93 -14.15
C SER A 89 -30.00 4.88 -13.95
N VAL A 90 -29.79 3.98 -13.00
CA VAL A 90 -30.77 2.95 -12.61
C VAL A 90 -31.74 3.52 -11.57
N PHE A 91 -33.05 3.39 -11.85
CA PHE A 91 -34.13 3.83 -10.97
C PHE A 91 -35.22 2.75 -10.88
N GLY A 92 -35.97 2.73 -9.78
CA GLY A 92 -37.06 1.79 -9.52
C GLY A 92 -36.78 0.88 -8.32
N SER A 93 -37.44 -0.27 -8.27
CA SER A 93 -37.15 -1.31 -7.27
C SER A 93 -35.93 -2.14 -7.66
N VAL A 94 -35.29 -2.78 -6.68
CA VAL A 94 -34.14 -3.69 -6.93
C VAL A 94 -34.54 -4.81 -7.91
N ARG A 95 -35.73 -5.40 -7.73
CA ARG A 95 -36.27 -6.41 -8.64
C ARG A 95 -36.39 -5.90 -10.07
N GLU A 96 -36.99 -4.72 -10.26
CA GLU A 96 -37.16 -4.12 -11.58
C GLU A 96 -35.81 -3.82 -12.24
N ALA A 97 -34.85 -3.31 -11.47
CA ALA A 97 -33.51 -3.01 -11.95
C ALA A 97 -32.79 -4.26 -12.46
N VAL A 98 -32.82 -5.35 -11.68
CA VAL A 98 -32.21 -6.63 -12.05
C VAL A 98 -32.88 -7.23 -13.28
N MET A 99 -34.22 -7.17 -13.35
CA MET A 99 -34.99 -7.68 -14.50
C MET A 99 -34.73 -6.88 -15.77
N LYS A 100 -34.71 -5.53 -15.69
CA LYS A 100 -34.38 -4.66 -16.82
C LYS A 100 -32.97 -4.93 -17.34
N TYR A 101 -32.02 -5.18 -16.43
CA TYR A 101 -30.66 -5.55 -16.81
C TYR A 101 -30.62 -6.89 -17.55
N LYS A 102 -31.35 -7.91 -17.06
CA LYS A 102 -31.47 -9.21 -17.73
C LYS A 102 -32.13 -9.12 -19.11
N CYS A 103 -33.07 -8.18 -19.30
CA CYS A 103 -33.73 -7.92 -20.57
C CYS A 103 -32.90 -7.04 -21.53
N GLY A 104 -31.70 -6.59 -21.15
CA GLY A 104 -30.84 -5.73 -21.99
C GLY A 104 -31.35 -4.29 -22.14
N GLY A 105 -32.21 -3.82 -21.24
CA GLY A 105 -32.91 -2.52 -21.35
C GLY A 105 -32.12 -1.30 -20.86
N PHE A 106 -30.81 -1.42 -20.63
CA PHE A 106 -29.95 -0.28 -20.32
C PHE A 106 -29.01 -0.06 -21.50
N ASP A 107 -29.01 1.15 -22.04
CA ASP A 107 -28.00 1.61 -22.99
C ASP A 107 -26.65 1.57 -22.28
N LEU A 108 -25.95 0.45 -22.45
CA LEU A 108 -24.55 0.31 -22.04
C LEU A 108 -23.82 1.45 -22.73
N ALA A 109 -23.35 2.42 -21.95
CA ALA A 109 -22.60 3.57 -22.44
C ALA A 109 -21.56 3.08 -23.46
N GLU A 110 -21.84 3.37 -24.72
CA GLU A 110 -21.19 2.76 -25.86
C GLU A 110 -19.76 3.30 -25.98
N ASN A 111 -18.84 2.38 -26.29
CA ASN A 111 -17.41 2.53 -26.60
C ASN A 111 -16.44 2.63 -25.40
N SER A 112 -15.52 1.69 -25.19
CA SER A 112 -14.79 0.86 -26.16
C SER A 112 -14.29 -0.46 -25.53
N GLY A 113 -14.51 -1.58 -26.24
CA GLY A 113 -13.71 -2.80 -26.04
C GLY A 113 -14.48 -4.08 -25.75
N ARG A 114 -15.33 -4.53 -26.69
CA ARG A 114 -15.74 -5.94 -26.79
C ARG A 114 -14.50 -6.85 -26.77
N LYS A 115 -14.38 -7.71 -25.75
CA LYS A 115 -14.01 -9.12 -25.92
C LYS A 115 -14.86 -9.97 -24.98
N SER A 116 -16.03 -10.36 -25.47
CA SER A 116 -16.65 -11.61 -25.06
C SER A 116 -15.76 -12.74 -25.57
N GLY A 117 -15.31 -13.57 -24.64
CA GLY A 117 -14.44 -14.70 -24.88
C GLY A 117 -14.39 -15.57 -23.65
N SER A 118 -15.42 -16.42 -23.51
CA SER A 118 -15.40 -17.62 -22.69
C SER A 118 -14.04 -18.33 -22.82
N LYS A 119 -13.21 -18.30 -21.77
CA LYS A 119 -12.09 -19.22 -21.51
C LYS A 119 -11.88 -19.40 -20.01
N SER A 120 -12.89 -19.95 -19.35
CA SER A 120 -12.71 -20.62 -18.06
C SER A 120 -12.13 -22.02 -18.34
N SER A 121 -10.80 -22.13 -18.36
CA SER A 121 -10.00 -23.35 -18.08
C SER A 121 -8.55 -23.27 -18.58
N ALA A 122 -8.19 -22.29 -19.44
CA ALA A 122 -6.82 -22.15 -19.97
C ALA A 122 -6.00 -20.95 -19.41
N GLN A 123 -6.60 -20.11 -18.55
CA GLN A 123 -6.01 -18.84 -18.06
C GLN A 123 -5.27 -18.98 -16.72
N GLN A 124 -4.89 -20.19 -16.30
CA GLN A 124 -4.07 -20.37 -15.09
C GLN A 124 -2.57 -20.18 -15.39
N SER A 125 -2.10 -20.52 -16.60
CA SER A 125 -0.68 -20.45 -16.98
C SER A 125 -0.19 -19.03 -17.29
N SER A 126 -1.06 -18.15 -17.80
CA SER A 126 -0.70 -16.76 -18.17
C SER A 126 -0.67 -15.79 -16.98
N ARG A 127 -1.36 -16.11 -15.88
CA ARG A 127 -1.33 -15.30 -14.64
C ARG A 127 0.06 -15.27 -14.00
N TRP A 128 0.79 -16.38 -14.07
CA TRP A 128 2.16 -16.47 -13.57
C TRP A 128 3.13 -15.72 -14.48
N ALA A 129 2.95 -15.80 -15.81
CA ALA A 129 3.76 -15.03 -16.75
C ALA A 129 3.55 -13.51 -16.61
N GLU A 130 2.33 -13.05 -16.38
CA GLU A 130 2.05 -11.64 -16.09
C GLU A 130 2.56 -11.20 -14.73
N ALA A 131 2.45 -12.05 -13.71
CA ALA A 131 3.03 -11.78 -12.39
C ALA A 131 4.56 -11.67 -12.49
N LEU A 132 5.22 -12.61 -13.16
CA LEU A 132 6.66 -12.58 -13.42
C LEU A 132 7.06 -11.35 -14.23
N ARG A 133 6.30 -10.96 -15.24
CA ARG A 133 6.57 -9.75 -16.02
C ARG A 133 6.42 -8.48 -15.19
N LYS A 134 5.44 -8.41 -14.29
CA LYS A 134 5.28 -7.28 -13.35
C LYS A 134 6.44 -7.23 -12.36
N THR A 135 6.83 -8.36 -11.78
CA THR A 135 7.98 -8.47 -10.89
C THR A 135 9.27 -8.07 -11.62
N ALA A 136 9.50 -8.58 -12.84
CA ALA A 136 10.66 -8.23 -13.65
C ALA A 136 10.70 -6.73 -13.99
N LYS A 137 9.54 -6.13 -14.29
CA LYS A 137 9.46 -4.69 -14.54
C LYS A 137 9.76 -3.86 -13.29
N GLN A 138 9.26 -4.28 -12.12
CA GLN A 138 9.61 -3.63 -10.85
C GLN A 138 11.09 -3.79 -10.51
N TYR A 139 11.66 -4.97 -10.73
CA TYR A 139 13.08 -5.24 -10.51
C TYR A 139 13.97 -4.43 -11.45
N SER A 140 13.56 -4.26 -12.71
CA SER A 140 14.24 -3.39 -13.69
C SER A 140 14.27 -1.92 -13.26
N THR A 141 13.32 -1.47 -12.44
CA THR A 141 13.35 -0.12 -11.86
C THR A 141 14.29 -0.04 -10.65
N LEU A 142 14.47 -1.15 -9.92
CA LEU A 142 15.37 -1.21 -8.76
C LEU A 142 16.84 -1.38 -9.15
N ILE A 143 17.15 -2.10 -10.23
CA ILE A 143 18.52 -2.34 -10.69
C ILE A 143 19.32 -1.03 -10.83
N PRO A 144 18.85 0.01 -11.54
CA PRO A 144 19.62 1.26 -11.69
C PRO A 144 19.88 1.96 -10.35
N VAL A 145 18.94 1.88 -9.41
CA VAL A 145 19.09 2.47 -8.08
C VAL A 145 20.15 1.71 -7.28
N LEU A 146 20.08 0.38 -7.26
CA LEU A 146 21.07 -0.46 -6.58
C LEU A 146 22.45 -0.30 -7.21
N THR A 147 22.56 -0.29 -8.54
CA THR A 147 23.81 -0.02 -9.24
C THR A 147 24.35 1.36 -8.88
N GLY A 148 23.51 2.39 -8.85
CA GLY A 148 23.89 3.73 -8.43
C GLY A 148 24.42 3.75 -7.00
N VAL A 149 23.74 3.09 -6.07
CA VAL A 149 24.17 2.99 -4.66
C VAL A 149 25.50 2.24 -4.54
N ILE A 150 25.67 1.10 -5.22
CA ILE A 150 26.92 0.32 -5.19
C ILE A 150 28.09 1.10 -5.79
N LEU A 151 27.86 1.83 -6.88
CA LEU A 151 28.90 2.65 -7.51
C LEU A 151 29.26 3.84 -6.63
N LEU A 152 28.25 4.45 -5.99
CA LEU A 152 28.45 5.50 -5.01
C LEU A 152 29.18 5.00 -3.76
N THR A 153 28.87 3.81 -3.22
CA THR A 153 29.60 3.22 -2.09
C THR A 153 31.04 2.91 -2.47
N GLY A 154 31.30 2.45 -3.70
CA GLY A 154 32.66 2.30 -4.24
C GLY A 154 33.41 3.63 -4.33
N LEU A 155 32.75 4.71 -4.77
CA LEU A 155 33.33 6.06 -4.81
C LEU A 155 33.56 6.63 -3.40
N PHE A 156 32.66 6.34 -2.45
CA PHE A 156 32.79 6.68 -1.04
C PHE A 156 34.03 6.02 -0.42
N LYS A 157 34.33 4.75 -0.76
CA LYS A 157 35.59 4.09 -0.35
C LYS A 157 36.84 4.80 -0.88
N ALA A 158 36.74 5.51 -2.01
CA ALA A 158 37.85 6.31 -2.56
C ALA A 158 37.96 7.71 -1.93
N PHE A 159 36.84 8.30 -1.51
CA PHE A 159 36.79 9.67 -0.97
C PHE A 159 36.82 9.77 0.56
N ILE A 160 36.44 8.72 1.29
CA ILE A 160 36.50 8.66 2.76
C ILE A 160 37.78 7.93 3.17
N PRO A 161 38.81 8.64 3.66
CA PRO A 161 40.01 7.99 4.17
C PRO A 161 39.66 7.16 5.41
N LYS A 162 40.25 5.96 5.51
CA LYS A 162 40.07 5.06 6.67
C LYS A 162 40.39 5.77 8.00
N GLU A 163 41.27 6.76 7.96
CA GLU A 163 41.63 7.61 9.11
C GLU A 163 40.42 8.39 9.67
N LEU A 164 39.57 8.93 8.81
CA LEU A 164 38.37 9.69 9.21
C LEU A 164 37.37 8.77 9.92
N LEU A 165 37.22 7.53 9.44
CA LEU A 165 36.37 6.53 10.08
C LEU A 165 36.96 6.03 11.40
N LEU A 166 38.27 5.78 11.50
CA LEU A 166 38.92 5.36 12.74
C LEU A 166 38.97 6.47 13.81
N THR A 167 38.89 7.75 13.41
CA THR A 167 38.75 8.87 14.37
C THR A 167 37.31 9.07 14.86
N MET A 168 36.31 8.75 14.05
CA MET A 168 34.89 8.84 14.43
C MET A 168 34.38 7.57 15.13
N PHE A 169 34.90 6.40 14.75
CA PHE A 169 34.64 5.10 15.35
C PHE A 169 35.93 4.64 16.04
N SER A 170 36.02 4.94 17.33
CA SER A 170 37.21 4.70 18.15
C SER A 170 37.36 3.23 18.58
N GLY A 171 36.39 2.37 18.21
CA GLY A 171 36.30 0.98 18.64
C GLY A 171 35.68 0.82 20.05
N SER A 172 35.11 1.89 20.59
CA SER A 172 34.38 1.82 21.86
C SER A 172 32.88 1.68 21.61
N MET A 173 32.28 0.64 22.21
CA MET A 173 30.87 0.29 22.09
C MET A 173 29.92 1.51 22.11
N ILE A 174 30.14 2.45 23.03
CA ILE A 174 29.27 3.61 23.22
C ILE A 174 29.51 4.66 22.13
N GLN A 175 30.76 5.03 21.83
CA GLN A 175 31.03 6.08 20.85
C GLN A 175 30.61 5.63 19.45
N ASP A 176 30.85 4.37 19.11
CA ASP A 176 30.50 3.79 17.82
C ASP A 176 28.98 3.72 17.66
N THR A 177 28.26 3.35 18.72
CA THR A 177 26.78 3.38 18.75
C THR A 177 26.23 4.79 18.54
N PHE A 178 26.78 5.80 19.22
CA PHE A 178 26.33 7.18 19.08
C PHE A 178 26.67 7.78 17.72
N ALA A 179 27.88 7.53 17.21
CA ALA A 179 28.32 7.98 15.89
C ALA A 179 27.46 7.33 14.79
N GLY A 180 27.21 6.03 14.90
CA GLY A 180 26.32 5.28 14.02
C GLY A 180 24.90 5.83 14.04
N ALA A 181 24.33 6.02 15.23
CA ALA A 181 22.99 6.59 15.41
C ALA A 181 22.85 7.99 14.79
N PHE A 182 23.88 8.83 14.94
CA PHE A 182 23.91 10.17 14.36
C PHE A 182 23.95 10.12 12.83
N ILE A 183 24.86 9.33 12.25
CA ILE A 183 24.97 9.15 10.80
C ILE A 183 23.66 8.58 10.24
N GLY A 184 23.10 7.54 10.87
CA GLY A 184 21.85 6.91 10.43
C GLY A 184 20.67 7.88 10.48
N SER A 185 20.61 8.77 11.46
CA SER A 185 19.56 9.78 11.55
C SER A 185 19.61 10.83 10.43
N LEU A 186 20.80 11.17 9.93
CA LEU A 186 20.96 12.13 8.83
C LEU A 186 20.64 11.51 7.48
N LEU A 187 20.94 10.22 7.34
CA LEU A 187 20.74 9.50 6.10
C LEU A 187 19.27 9.12 5.92
N SER A 188 18.79 9.27 4.69
CA SER A 188 17.39 9.06 4.31
C SER A 188 17.34 8.27 3.01
N GLY A 189 16.38 7.35 2.92
CA GLY A 189 16.17 6.55 1.71
C GLY A 189 15.52 5.22 2.02
N ASN A 190 15.54 4.32 1.03
CA ASN A 190 15.02 2.97 1.21
C ASN A 190 15.85 2.21 2.26
N PRO A 191 15.23 1.52 3.25
CA PRO A 191 15.93 0.68 4.21
C PRO A 191 16.90 -0.33 3.58
N ILE A 192 16.67 -0.78 2.34
CA ILE A 192 17.59 -1.68 1.63
C ILE A 192 19.00 -1.07 1.51
N ASN A 193 19.11 0.25 1.36
CA ASN A 193 20.40 0.92 1.24
C ASN A 193 21.20 0.92 2.56
N SER A 194 20.53 0.89 3.71
CA SER A 194 21.22 0.86 5.00
C SER A 194 21.97 -0.46 5.22
N TYR A 195 21.46 -1.57 4.67
CA TYR A 195 22.16 -2.86 4.67
C TYR A 195 23.43 -2.83 3.82
N VAL A 196 23.34 -2.29 2.58
CA VAL A 196 24.50 -2.21 1.66
C VAL A 196 25.59 -1.31 2.25
N ILE A 197 25.22 -0.16 2.81
CA ILE A 197 26.17 0.77 3.43
C ILE A 197 26.73 0.17 4.73
N GLY A 198 25.90 -0.48 5.53
CA GLY A 198 26.32 -1.17 6.75
C GLY A 198 27.38 -2.24 6.48
N GLU A 199 27.19 -3.07 5.45
CA GLU A 199 28.17 -4.08 5.02
C GLU A 199 29.52 -3.43 4.68
N THR A 200 29.50 -2.31 3.94
CA THR A 200 30.76 -1.61 3.62
C THR A 200 31.47 -1.05 4.85
N PHE A 201 30.74 -0.64 5.88
CA PHE A 201 31.33 -0.12 7.12
C PHE A 201 31.96 -1.26 7.93
N LEU A 202 31.32 -2.42 8.00
CA LEU A 202 31.88 -3.62 8.62
C LEU A 202 33.17 -4.07 7.90
N GLU A 203 33.18 -4.07 6.55
CA GLU A 203 34.39 -4.41 5.77
C GLU A 203 35.57 -3.46 6.02
N ILE A 204 35.29 -2.19 6.37
CA ILE A 204 36.30 -1.18 6.65
C ILE A 204 36.81 -1.28 8.11
N GLY A 205 36.13 -2.04 8.97
CA GLY A 205 36.51 -2.29 10.36
C GLY A 205 35.71 -1.50 11.39
N VAL A 206 34.54 -0.96 11.03
CA VAL A 206 33.60 -0.34 11.98
C VAL A 206 32.93 -1.43 12.81
N ASP A 207 32.77 -1.18 14.11
CA ASP A 207 32.18 -2.13 15.06
C ASP A 207 30.68 -2.40 14.76
N PHE A 208 30.24 -3.62 15.07
CA PHE A 208 28.86 -4.08 14.82
C PHE A 208 27.82 -3.21 15.54
N PHE A 209 28.20 -2.67 16.70
CA PHE A 209 27.35 -1.77 17.49
C PHE A 209 27.02 -0.49 16.73
N GLY A 210 28.02 0.14 16.09
CA GLY A 210 27.82 1.37 15.31
C GLY A 210 26.98 1.14 14.06
N VAL A 211 27.24 0.06 13.33
CA VAL A 211 26.48 -0.27 12.11
C VAL A 211 25.01 -0.59 12.44
N THR A 212 24.76 -1.34 13.50
CA THR A 212 23.39 -1.69 13.92
C THR A 212 22.62 -0.44 14.37
N ALA A 213 23.26 0.45 15.13
CA ALA A 213 22.67 1.71 15.56
C ALA A 213 22.34 2.63 14.38
N MET A 214 23.22 2.68 13.38
CA MET A 214 22.99 3.41 12.13
C MET A 214 21.77 2.86 11.39
N MET A 215 21.68 1.53 11.22
CA MET A 215 20.58 0.91 10.50
C MET A 215 19.23 1.13 11.20
N LEU A 216 19.19 1.05 12.54
CA LEU A 216 17.98 1.30 13.33
C LEU A 216 17.53 2.75 13.25
N THR A 217 18.45 3.70 13.39
CA THR A 217 18.13 5.12 13.32
C THR A 217 17.74 5.57 11.91
N TRP A 218 18.33 4.99 10.86
CA TRP A 218 17.94 5.24 9.47
C TRP A 218 16.45 5.02 9.23
N VAL A 219 15.86 3.99 9.84
CA VAL A 219 14.45 3.63 9.62
C VAL A 219 13.52 4.33 10.60
N THR A 220 14.01 4.75 11.77
CA THR A 220 13.16 5.26 12.85
C THR A 220 13.21 6.78 12.98
N VAL A 221 14.35 7.38 12.64
CA VAL A 221 14.63 8.81 12.76
C VAL A 221 14.81 9.42 11.37
N TRP A 222 13.81 10.18 10.92
CA TRP A 222 13.78 10.76 9.58
C TRP A 222 14.01 12.27 9.63
N LEU A 223 15.25 12.72 9.86
CA LEU A 223 15.57 14.16 9.92
C LEU A 223 15.19 14.90 8.63
N VAL A 224 15.43 14.27 7.48
CA VAL A 224 15.15 14.86 6.16
C VAL A 224 13.65 15.08 5.91
N GLN A 225 12.80 14.19 6.44
CA GLN A 225 11.34 14.27 6.25
C GLN A 225 10.63 15.04 7.39
N MET A 226 11.39 15.50 8.39
CA MET A 226 10.87 16.25 9.53
C MET A 226 10.00 17.45 9.12
N PRO A 227 10.32 18.27 8.09
CA PRO A 227 9.46 19.40 7.70
C PRO A 227 8.06 18.97 7.25
N VAL A 228 7.98 17.87 6.49
CA VAL A 228 6.70 17.30 6.03
C VAL A 228 5.92 16.76 7.22
N GLU A 229 6.59 16.08 8.14
CA GLU A 229 5.95 15.49 9.30
C GLU A 229 5.42 16.54 10.28
N ILE A 230 6.18 17.63 10.49
CA ILE A 230 5.75 18.79 11.30
C ILE A 230 4.46 19.39 10.71
N SER A 231 4.35 19.46 9.39
CA SER A 231 3.15 20.02 8.73
C SER A 231 1.89 19.15 8.92
N VAL A 232 2.06 17.85 9.14
CA VAL A 232 0.94 16.89 9.28
C VAL A 232 0.57 16.66 10.74
N PHE A 233 1.55 16.46 11.62
CA PHE A 233 1.33 16.03 13.01
C PHE A 233 1.68 17.10 14.05
N GLY A 234 2.28 18.21 13.65
CA GLY A 234 2.68 19.32 14.52
C GLY A 234 4.05 19.11 15.18
N THR A 235 4.72 20.24 15.43
CA THR A 235 6.13 20.31 15.87
C THR A 235 6.43 19.51 17.14
N ARG A 236 5.54 19.57 18.13
CA ARG A 236 5.75 18.90 19.43
C ARG A 236 5.76 17.38 19.28
N PHE A 237 4.81 16.84 18.52
CA PHE A 237 4.71 15.40 18.30
C PHE A 237 5.92 14.88 17.52
N THR A 238 6.27 15.55 16.41
CA THR A 238 7.40 15.14 15.57
C THR A 238 8.74 15.15 16.32
N LEU A 239 9.00 16.19 17.13
CA LEU A 239 10.20 16.27 17.95
C LEU A 239 10.25 15.16 19.01
N ILE A 240 9.17 14.98 19.77
CA ILE A 240 9.12 13.95 20.82
C ILE A 240 9.31 12.57 20.20
N ARG A 241 8.64 12.26 19.07
CA ARG A 241 8.77 10.97 18.39
C ARG A 241 10.20 10.72 17.92
N ASN A 242 10.82 11.67 17.22
CA ASN A 242 12.18 11.47 16.69
C ASN A 242 13.22 11.40 17.82
N VAL A 243 13.11 12.23 18.86
CA VAL A 243 14.01 12.17 20.03
C VAL A 243 13.84 10.86 20.79
N ALA A 244 12.60 10.43 21.04
CA ALA A 244 12.33 9.15 21.70
C ALA A 244 12.85 7.97 20.86
N ALA A 245 12.63 7.98 19.55
CA ALA A 245 13.14 6.96 18.65
C ALA A 245 14.67 6.88 18.66
N PHE A 246 15.35 8.03 18.63
CA PHE A 246 16.81 8.10 18.72
C PHE A 246 17.33 7.55 20.07
N LEU A 247 16.71 7.94 21.18
CA LEU A 247 17.09 7.48 22.52
C LEU A 247 16.82 5.98 22.73
N ILE A 248 15.79 5.42 22.10
CA ILE A 248 15.48 3.98 22.16
C ILE A 248 16.41 3.17 21.24
N ALA A 249 16.79 3.73 20.09
CA ALA A 249 17.64 3.03 19.11
C ALA A 249 19.02 2.67 19.68
N ILE A 250 19.58 3.50 20.56
CA ILE A 250 20.89 3.28 21.21
C ILE A 250 20.89 1.98 22.06
N PRO A 251 20.09 1.84 23.13
CA PRO A 251 20.05 0.61 23.92
C PRO A 251 19.50 -0.58 23.12
N ALA A 252 18.58 -0.35 22.17
CA ALA A 252 18.08 -1.42 21.31
C ALA A 252 19.19 -2.01 20.43
N SER A 253 20.05 -1.17 19.83
CA SER A 253 21.17 -1.63 19.01
C SER A 253 22.16 -2.48 19.81
N ILE A 254 22.50 -2.03 21.02
CA ILE A 254 23.36 -2.75 21.95
C ILE A 254 22.76 -4.12 22.30
N LEU A 255 21.47 -4.15 22.63
CA LEU A 255 20.76 -5.39 22.95
C LEU A 255 20.73 -6.34 21.75
N ILE A 256 20.51 -5.84 20.54
CA ILE A 256 20.48 -6.64 19.31
C ILE A 256 21.84 -7.30 19.06
N VAL A 257 22.93 -6.53 19.15
CA VAL A 257 24.29 -7.07 18.95
C VAL A 257 24.65 -8.09 20.03
N TRP A 258 24.27 -7.81 21.28
CA TRP A 258 24.48 -8.74 22.39
C TRP A 258 23.72 -10.06 22.21
N LEU A 259 22.46 -10.01 21.78
CA LEU A 259 21.65 -11.19 21.46
C LEU A 259 22.16 -11.95 20.23
N SER A 260 22.75 -11.23 19.27
CA SER A 260 23.34 -11.83 18.07
C SER A 260 24.70 -12.48 18.32
N GLY A 261 25.23 -12.41 19.55
CA GLY A 261 26.54 -12.98 19.90
C GLY A 261 27.74 -12.21 19.35
N GLY A 262 27.53 -10.96 18.88
CA GLY A 262 28.55 -10.13 18.22
C GLY A 262 29.59 -9.50 19.15
N ALA A 263 29.76 -10.00 20.37
CA ALA A 263 30.85 -9.62 21.26
C ALA A 263 32.03 -10.58 21.04
N SER A 264 32.83 -10.34 20.00
CA SER A 264 34.11 -10.99 19.76
C SER A 264 35.02 -10.09 18.94
#